data_AF-A0A354EPL9-F1
#
_entry.id   AF-A0A354EPL9-F1
#
_cell.length_a   1.000
_cell.length_b   1.000
_cell.length_c   1.000
_cell.angle_alpha   90.00
_cell.angle_beta   90.00
_cell.angle_gamma   90.00
#
_symmetry.space_group_name_H-M   'P 1'
#
loop_
_entity.id
_entity.type
_entity.pdbx_description
1 polymer ?
#
loop_
_entity_poly.entity_id
_entity_poly.type
_entity_poly.pdbx_seq_one_letter_code
_entity_poly.pdbx_strand_id
1 'polypeptide(L)' 'MTYRAPVRDLAFTLEAVAGMADVAATGAFPDYDADVAAAVIEAAGQFSEEVLATL' A
#
# COMPACT_ATOMS: atom_id res chain seq x y z
N MET A 1 -10.64 -21.46 1.56
CA MET A 1 -10.81 -20.06 1.99
C MET A 1 -10.13 -19.21 0.95
N THR A 2 -10.84 -18.26 0.34
CA THR A 2 -10.24 -17.33 -0.64
C THR A 2 -9.56 -16.21 0.13
N TYR A 3 -8.27 -16.02 -0.06
CA TYR A 3 -7.57 -14.87 0.50
C TYR A 3 -8.06 -13.59 -0.19
N ARG A 4 -8.23 -12.52 0.60
CA ARG A 4 -8.58 -11.19 0.10
C ARG A 4 -7.68 -10.17 0.78
N ALA A 5 -6.94 -9.40 -0.03
CA ALA A 5 -6.02 -8.40 0.44
C ALA A 5 -6.79 -7.20 1.03
N PRO A 6 -6.48 -6.76 2.26
CA PRO A 6 -7.13 -5.61 2.88
C PRO A 6 -6.53 -4.27 2.39
N VAL A 7 -6.46 -4.07 1.07
CA VAL A 7 -5.81 -2.91 0.42
C VAL A 7 -6.29 -1.59 1.00
N ARG A 8 -7.61 -1.42 1.15
CA ARG A 8 -8.22 -0.20 1.70
C ARG A 8 -7.75 0.10 3.12
N ASP A 9 -7.70 -0.92 3.97
CA ASP A 9 -7.37 -0.74 5.39
C ASP A 9 -5.86 -0.49 5.54
N LEU A 10 -5.02 -1.07 4.67
CA LEU A 10 -3.59 -0.78 4.59
C LEU A 10 -3.32 0.66 4.14
N ALA A 11 -3.97 1.11 3.07
CA ALA A 11 -3.86 2.48 2.58
C ALA A 11 -4.28 3.49 3.66
N PHE A 12 -5.45 3.27 4.29
CA PHE A 12 -5.91 4.11 5.40
C PHE A 12 -4.90 4.16 6.55
N THR A 13 -4.33 3.01 6.93
CA THR A 13 -3.37 2.95 8.03
C THR A 13 -2.12 3.77 7.69
N LEU A 14 -1.63 3.72 6.45
CA LEU A 14 -0.45 4.47 6.04
C LEU A 14 -0.72 5.99 6.00
N GLU A 15 -1.88 6.39 5.49
CA GLU A 15 -2.24 7.80 5.34
C GLU A 15 -2.66 8.45 6.66
N ALA A 16 -3.53 7.78 7.43
CA ALA A 16 -4.20 8.38 8.59
C ALA A 16 -3.58 8.01 9.93
N VAL A 17 -2.80 6.92 10.01
CA VAL A 17 -2.27 6.40 11.28
C VAL A 17 -0.75 6.44 11.34
N ALA A 18 -0.06 6.09 10.25
CA ALA A 18 1.39 5.95 10.22
C ALA A 18 2.14 7.27 9.97
N GLY A 19 1.43 8.36 9.68
CA GLY A 19 2.04 9.67 9.45
C GLY A 19 2.91 9.74 8.19
N MET A 20 2.57 8.97 7.14
CA MET A 20 3.39 8.94 5.92
C MET A 20 3.47 10.30 5.20
N ALA A 21 2.48 11.19 5.39
CA ALA A 21 2.55 12.56 4.89
C ALA A 21 3.73 13.33 5.51
N ASP A 22 4.00 13.15 6.80
CA ASP A 22 5.14 13.79 7.47
C ASP A 22 6.46 13.22 6.95
N VAL A 23 6.50 11.91 6.67
CA VAL A 23 7.67 11.23 6.08
C VAL A 23 7.95 11.77 4.68
N ALA A 24 6.94 11.92 3.83
CA ALA A 24 7.08 12.53 2.51
C ALA A 24 7.63 13.96 2.61
N ALA A 25 7.14 14.75 3.56
CA ALA A 25 7.57 16.13 3.77
C ALA A 25 9.05 16.27 4.19
N THR A 26 9.68 15.22 4.73
CA THR A 26 11.12 15.23 5.04
C THR A 26 12.00 15.27 3.80
N GLY A 27 11.50 14.89 2.63
CA GLY A 27 12.28 14.76 1.40
C GLY A 27 13.32 13.63 1.42
N ALA A 28 13.31 12.76 2.43
CA ALA A 28 14.21 11.61 2.50
C ALA A 28 13.89 10.54 1.42
N PHE A 29 12.68 10.57 0.88
CA PHE A 29 12.18 9.66 -0.14
C PHE A 29 11.70 10.47 -1.37
N PRO A 30 12.60 10.83 -2.29
CA PRO A 30 12.29 11.75 -3.39
C PRO A 30 11.28 11.18 -4.40
N ASP A 31 11.20 9.86 -4.53
CA ASP A 31 10.27 9.16 -5.43
C ASP A 31 8.99 8.69 -4.72
N TYR A 32 8.81 9.07 -3.45
CA TYR A 32 7.63 8.70 -2.67
C TYR A 32 6.57 9.80 -2.76
N ASP A 33 5.40 9.45 -3.29
CA ASP A 33 4.18 10.22 -3.17
C ASP A 33 2.98 9.29 -2.89
N ALA A 34 1.82 9.89 -2.63
CA ALA A 34 0.61 9.15 -2.31
C ALA A 34 0.11 8.28 -3.47
N ASP A 35 0.31 8.72 -4.72
CA ASP A 35 -0.14 8.00 -5.91
C ASP A 35 0.70 6.74 -6.13
N VAL A 36 2.02 6.84 -5.96
CA VAL A 36 2.97 5.72 -6.00
C VAL A 36 2.65 4.73 -4.87
N ALA A 37 2.41 5.21 -3.66
CA ALA A 37 2.04 4.36 -2.53
C ALA A 37 0.75 3.56 -2.81
N ALA A 38 -0.30 4.24 -3.29
CA ALA A 38 -1.57 3.61 -3.64
C ALA A 38 -1.39 2.54 -4.73
N ALA A 39 -0.68 2.87 -5.81
CA ALA A 39 -0.45 1.95 -6.92
C ALA A 39 0.31 0.68 -6.48
N VAL A 40 1.32 0.82 -5.62
CA VAL A 40 2.10 -0.32 -5.10
C VAL A 40 1.25 -1.23 -4.23
N ILE A 41 0.43 -0.68 -3.32
CA ILE A 41 -0.42 -1.49 -2.43
C ILE A 41 -1.51 -2.21 -3.24
N GLU A 42 -2.07 -1.56 -4.25
CA GLU A 42 -3.06 -2.18 -5.15
C GLU A 42 -2.46 -3.36 -5.93
N ALA A 43 -1.29 -3.15 -6.57
CA ALA A 43 -0.60 -4.21 -7.30
C ALA A 43 -0.17 -5.37 -6.37
N ALA A 44 0.28 -5.06 -5.15
CA ALA A 44 0.62 -6.08 -4.16
C ALA A 44 -0.61 -6.89 -3.72
N GLY A 45 -1.76 -6.22 -3.56
CA GLY A 45 -3.04 -6.88 -3.28
C GLY A 45 -3.45 -7.83 -4.39
N GLN A 46 -3.43 -7.36 -5.63
CA GLN A 46 -3.73 -8.19 -6.81
C GLN A 46 -2.80 -9.41 -6.89
N PHE A 47 -1.48 -9.20 -6.76
CA PHE A 47 -0.52 -10.31 -6.80
C PHE A 47 -0.76 -11.34 -5.69
N SER A 48 -1.15 -10.87 -4.50
CA SER A 48 -1.41 -11.75 -3.36
C SER A 48 -2.68 -12.59 -3.56
N GLU A 49 -3.72 -12.01 -4.16
CA GLU A 49 -4.98 -12.72 -4.45
C GLU A 49 -4.88 -13.64 -5.67
N GLU A 50 -4.22 -13.21 -6.74
CA GLU A 50 -4.21 -13.93 -8.02
C GLU A 50 -3.09 -14.97 -8.13
N VAL A 51 -1.94 -14.71 -7.49
CA VAL A 51 -0.79 -15.60 -7.57
C VAL A 51 -0.61 -16.33 -6.25
N LEU A 52 -0.32 -15.62 -5.16
CA LEU A 52 0.09 -16.26 -3.90
C LEU A 52 -1.00 -17.12 -3.28
N ALA A 53 -2.27 -16.73 -3.38
CA ALA A 53 -3.38 -17.49 -2.83
C ALA A 53 -3.73 -18.76 -3.64
N THR A 54 -3.15 -18.92 -4.84
CA THR A 54 -3.42 -20.05 -5.75
C THR A 54 -2.32 -21.11 -5.75
N LEU A 55 -1.20 -20.86 -5.04
CA LEU A 55 -0.06 -21.76 -4.86
C LEU A 55 -0.26 -22.69 -3.66
#